data_AF-A0A7J4KHZ8-F1
#
_entry.id   AF-A0A7J4KHZ8-F1
#
_cell.length_a   1.000
_cell.length_b   1.000
_cell.length_c   1.000
_cell.angle_alpha   90.00
_cell.angle_beta   90.00
_cell.angle_gamma   90.00
#
_symmetry.space_group_name_H-M   'P 1'
#
loop_
_entity.id
_entity.type
_entity.pdbx_description
1 polymer ?
#
loop_
_entity_poly.entity_id
_entity_poly.type
_entity_poly.pdbx_seq_one_letter_code
_entity_poly.pdbx_strand_id
1 'polypeptide(L)'
;HNKRSTIIKKTLEKGAEYFLLHHVFKSSHHLERVPKPGWLRFGFPLMYQTDALEILDFLTKLGYKDPRMEEAIDILISKQNTKGQWLLENTFNGRYQTNIEEKEKPSKWITMRALQVLQRYYSTSPNKTKR
;
A
#
# COMPACT_ATOMS: atom_id res chain seq x y z
N HIS A 1 -2.99 15.54 -30.80
CA HIS A 1 -2.68 14.49 -29.81
C HIS A 1 -2.98 14.95 -28.38
N ASN A 2 -3.89 14.22 -27.70
CA ASN A 2 -3.83 13.81 -26.29
C ASN A 2 -4.08 14.77 -25.09
N LYS A 3 -5.04 15.71 -25.15
CA LYS A 3 -5.52 16.43 -23.94
C LYS A 3 -6.03 15.48 -22.82
N ARG A 4 -6.60 14.33 -23.20
CA ARG A 4 -7.15 13.32 -22.26
C ARG A 4 -6.06 12.66 -21.42
N SER A 5 -4.89 12.36 -21.98
CA SER A 5 -3.75 11.82 -21.23
C SER A 5 -3.17 12.80 -20.21
N THR A 6 -3.15 14.10 -20.52
CA THR A 6 -2.63 15.12 -19.60
C THR A 6 -3.51 15.27 -18.36
N ILE A 7 -4.84 15.23 -18.53
CA ILE A 7 -5.78 15.28 -17.41
C ILE A 7 -5.63 14.05 -16.53
N ILE A 8 -5.59 12.85 -17.12
CA ILE A 8 -5.40 11.59 -16.38
C ILE A 8 -4.10 11.63 -15.57
N LYS A 9 -3.00 12.06 -16.18
CA LYS A 9 -1.70 12.17 -15.50
C LYS A 9 -1.77 13.15 -14.32
N LYS A 10 -2.37 14.33 -14.50
CA LYS A 10 -2.57 15.30 -13.42
C LYS A 10 -3.43 14.74 -12.28
N THR A 11 -4.48 13.99 -12.59
CA THR A 11 -5.33 13.36 -11.57
C THR A 11 -4.58 12.29 -10.79
N LEU A 12 -3.79 11.45 -11.46
CA LEU A 12 -2.92 10.46 -10.80
C LEU A 12 -1.89 11.14 -9.89
N GLU A 13 -1.25 12.22 -10.37
CA GLU A 13 -0.28 12.98 -9.55
C GLU A 13 -0.94 13.59 -8.30
N LYS A 14 -2.16 14.14 -8.43
CA LYS A 14 -2.90 14.68 -7.28
C LYS A 14 -3.29 13.59 -6.27
N GLY A 15 -3.73 12.43 -6.76
CA GLY A 15 -4.07 11.29 -5.91
C GLY A 15 -2.85 10.75 -5.17
N ALA A 16 -1.73 10.57 -5.87
CA ALA A 16 -0.47 10.16 -5.25
C ALA A 16 0.00 11.18 -4.22
N GLU A 17 -0.02 12.47 -4.55
CA GLU A 17 0.36 13.54 -3.63
C GLU A 17 -0.51 13.55 -2.37
N TYR A 18 -1.82 13.32 -2.51
CA TYR A 18 -2.70 13.18 -1.34
C TYR A 18 -2.21 12.06 -0.41
N PHE A 19 -1.92 10.86 -0.91
CA PHE A 19 -1.42 9.79 -0.05
C PHE A 19 -0.05 10.10 0.55
N LEU A 20 0.84 10.76 -0.20
CA LEU A 20 2.16 11.14 0.28
C LEU A 20 2.09 12.19 1.39
N LEU A 21 1.25 13.22 1.25
CA LEU A 21 1.01 14.23 2.31
C LEU A 21 0.52 13.59 3.62
N HIS A 22 -0.15 12.44 3.53
CA HIS A 22 -0.67 11.69 4.67
C HIS A 22 0.22 10.51 5.07
N HIS A 23 1.49 10.50 4.64
CA HIS A 23 2.44 9.44 4.96
C HIS A 23 1.86 8.05 4.73
N VAL A 24 1.15 7.88 3.61
CA VAL A 24 0.46 6.66 3.15
C VAL A 24 -0.77 6.26 3.97
N PHE A 25 -0.75 6.34 5.30
CA PHE A 25 -1.78 5.76 6.16
C PHE A 25 -2.28 6.67 7.30
N LYS A 26 -1.75 7.89 7.43
CA LYS A 26 -2.10 8.80 8.53
C LYS A 26 -3.34 9.63 8.22
N SER A 27 -3.91 10.22 9.27
CA SER A 27 -5.13 11.02 9.16
C SER A 27 -4.89 12.36 8.48
N SER A 28 -5.83 12.76 7.63
CA SER A 28 -5.84 14.07 6.98
C SER A 28 -6.09 15.26 7.89
N HIS A 29 -6.62 15.01 9.07
CA HIS A 29 -6.82 16.05 10.07
C HIS A 29 -5.70 16.07 11.11
N HIS A 30 -5.05 14.93 11.34
CA HIS A 30 -4.03 14.77 12.38
C HIS A 30 -2.95 13.77 11.93
N LEU A 31 -1.84 14.29 11.38
CA LEU A 31 -0.74 13.48 10.87
C LEU A 31 0.01 12.68 11.95
N GLU A 32 -0.33 12.79 13.23
CA GLU A 32 0.22 11.93 14.29
C GLU A 32 -0.63 10.68 14.56
N ARG A 33 -1.72 10.48 13.81
CA ARG A 33 -2.70 9.43 14.10
C ARG A 33 -2.97 8.55 12.89
N VAL A 34 -3.15 7.26 13.17
CA VAL A 34 -3.77 6.31 12.23
C VAL A 34 -5.29 6.45 12.34
N PRO A 35 -6.04 6.74 11.26
CA PRO A 35 -7.48 6.97 11.34
C PRO A 35 -8.26 5.80 11.92
N LYS A 36 -7.86 4.58 11.54
CA LYS A 36 -8.46 3.32 11.96
C LYS A 36 -7.41 2.21 11.98
N PRO A 37 -7.46 1.26 12.93
CA PRO A 37 -6.49 0.15 12.99
C PRO A 37 -6.36 -0.67 11.70
N GLY A 38 -7.44 -0.74 10.89
CA GLY A 38 -7.46 -1.48 9.63
C GLY A 38 -6.43 -1.01 8.59
N TRP A 39 -5.97 0.24 8.65
CA TRP A 39 -4.93 0.75 7.75
C TRP A 39 -3.59 -0.01 7.86
N LEU A 40 -3.29 -0.54 9.05
CA LEU A 40 -2.05 -1.26 9.35
C LEU A 40 -2.26 -2.77 9.53
N ARG A 41 -3.42 -3.30 9.11
CA ARG A 41 -3.73 -4.73 9.13
C ARG A 41 -3.90 -5.20 7.69
N PHE A 42 -2.85 -5.82 7.14
CA PHE A 42 -2.82 -6.16 5.72
C PHE A 42 -3.83 -7.25 5.40
N GLY A 43 -4.61 -7.00 4.34
CA GLY A 43 -5.75 -7.84 4.01
C GLY A 43 -5.90 -8.20 2.55
N PHE A 44 -6.56 -9.34 2.34
CA PHE A 44 -6.94 -9.80 1.02
C PHE A 44 -8.15 -10.76 1.11
N PRO A 45 -9.10 -10.67 0.16
CA PRO A 45 -9.30 -9.56 -0.77
C PRO A 45 -9.90 -8.34 -0.05
N LEU A 46 -9.55 -7.14 -0.50
CA LEU A 46 -10.10 -5.90 0.03
C LEU A 46 -11.52 -5.66 -0.54
N MET A 47 -12.36 -4.94 0.21
CA MET A 47 -13.69 -4.50 -0.22
C MET A 47 -13.77 -2.96 -0.23
N TYR A 48 -14.57 -2.39 0.67
CA TYR A 48 -14.74 -0.95 0.84
C TYR A 48 -13.63 -0.31 1.70
N GLN A 49 -12.78 -1.13 2.32
CA GLN A 49 -11.64 -0.70 3.12
C GLN A 49 -10.36 -0.92 2.33
N THR A 50 -9.46 0.05 2.40
CA THR A 50 -8.09 -0.05 1.93
C THR A 50 -7.14 -0.28 3.10
N ASP A 51 -5.89 -0.61 2.81
CA ASP A 51 -4.79 -0.71 3.75
C ASP A 51 -3.53 -0.04 3.19
N ALA A 52 -2.52 0.17 4.04
CA ALA A 52 -1.27 0.82 3.63
C ALA A 52 -0.54 0.02 2.53
N LEU A 53 -0.68 -1.31 2.49
CA LEU A 53 -0.05 -2.14 1.47
C LEU A 53 -0.64 -1.88 0.08
N GLU A 54 -1.96 -1.65 -0.04
CA GLU A 54 -2.59 -1.23 -1.29
C GLU A 54 -2.09 0.12 -1.77
N ILE A 55 -1.98 1.09 -0.86
CA ILE A 55 -1.50 2.42 -1.22
C ILE A 55 -0.02 2.38 -1.62
N LEU A 56 0.82 1.62 -0.91
CA LEU A 56 2.22 1.39 -1.30
C LEU A 56 2.34 0.70 -2.67
N ASP A 57 1.51 -0.31 -2.94
CA ASP A 57 1.47 -0.99 -4.24
C ASP A 57 1.12 -0.01 -5.37
N PHE A 58 0.11 0.85 -5.16
CA PHE A 58 -0.26 1.90 -6.10
C PHE A 58 0.88 2.92 -6.33
N LEU A 59 1.46 3.47 -5.26
CA LEU A 59 2.52 4.49 -5.35
C LEU A 59 3.77 3.94 -6.03
N THR A 60 4.22 2.74 -5.63
CA THR A 60 5.41 2.12 -6.22
C THR A 60 5.21 1.72 -7.68
N LYS A 61 4.00 1.29 -8.08
CA LYS A 61 3.65 1.04 -9.49
C LYS A 61 3.74 2.30 -10.36
N LEU A 62 3.46 3.47 -9.79
CA LEU A 62 3.58 4.76 -10.48
C LEU A 62 5.01 5.33 -10.51
N GLY A 63 5.95 4.66 -9.82
CA GLY A 63 7.36 5.03 -9.73
C GLY A 63 7.69 6.05 -8.63
N TYR A 64 6.83 6.19 -7.62
CA TYR A 64 7.11 7.05 -6.48
C TYR A 64 8.07 6.38 -5.50
N LYS A 65 9.10 7.14 -5.12
CA LYS A 65 10.02 6.87 -4.02
C LYS A 65 10.26 8.19 -3.30
N ASP A 66 9.61 8.35 -2.16
CA ASP A 66 9.51 9.62 -1.45
C ASP A 66 9.75 9.37 0.06
N PRO A 67 10.47 10.25 0.78
CA PRO A 67 10.71 10.09 2.22
C PRO A 67 9.43 9.91 3.03
N ARG A 68 8.30 10.47 2.59
CA ARG A 68 6.99 10.33 3.26
C ARG A 68 6.45 8.91 3.24
N MET A 69 7.03 8.02 2.43
CA MET A 69 6.68 6.58 2.39
C MET A 69 7.47 5.73 3.38
N GLU A 70 8.59 6.23 3.92
CA GLU A 70 9.57 5.43 4.70
C GLU A 70 8.91 4.72 5.88
N GLU A 71 8.12 5.44 6.68
CA GLU A 71 7.43 4.85 7.84
C GLU A 71 6.50 3.69 7.44
N ALA A 72 5.79 3.80 6.31
CA ALA A 72 4.92 2.74 5.81
C ALA A 72 5.71 1.53 5.29
N ILE A 73 6.88 1.77 4.68
CA ILE A 73 7.81 0.72 4.25
C ILE A 73 8.43 0.02 5.46
N ASP A 74 8.80 0.74 6.51
CA ASP A 74 9.34 0.16 7.74
C ASP A 74 8.30 -0.72 8.45
N ILE A 75 7.03 -0.27 8.49
CA ILE A 75 5.93 -1.09 9.00
C ILE A 75 5.75 -2.35 8.13
N LEU A 76 5.81 -2.23 6.81
CA LEU A 76 5.74 -3.38 5.92
C LEU A 76 6.86 -4.38 6.22
N ILE A 77 8.10 -3.93 6.34
CA ILE A 77 9.26 -4.79 6.61
C ILE A 77 9.18 -5.43 8.00
N SER A 78 8.79 -4.67 9.03
CA SER A 78 8.71 -5.19 10.41
C SER A 78 7.68 -6.31 10.59
N LYS A 79 6.68 -6.39 9.70
CA LYS A 79 5.67 -7.47 9.67
C LYS A 79 6.15 -8.75 8.96
N GLN A 80 7.32 -8.73 8.32
CA GLN A 80 7.88 -9.91 7.69
C GLN A 80 8.30 -10.93 8.76
N ASN A 81 7.84 -12.17 8.63
CA ASN A 81 8.28 -13.24 9.53
C ASN A 81 9.66 -13.80 9.11
N THR A 82 10.23 -14.67 9.94
CA THR A 82 11.55 -15.30 9.70
C THR A 82 11.64 -16.14 8.43
N LYS A 83 10.50 -16.52 7.83
CA LYS A 83 10.42 -17.25 6.55
C LYS A 83 10.21 -16.32 5.35
N GLY A 84 10.23 -15.01 5.55
CA GLY A 84 10.00 -14.03 4.50
C GLY A 84 8.54 -13.86 4.09
N GLN A 85 7.59 -14.20 4.97
CA GLN A 85 6.15 -14.19 4.69
C GLN A 85 5.40 -13.18 5.57
N TRP A 86 4.23 -12.78 5.12
CA TRP A 86 3.31 -11.89 5.85
C TRP A 86 2.00 -12.60 6.18
N LEU A 87 1.38 -12.21 7.29
CA LEU A 87 0.10 -12.77 7.74
C LEU A 87 -1.09 -12.14 7.00
N LEU A 88 -2.19 -12.89 6.90
CA LEU A 88 -3.51 -12.36 6.55
C LEU A 88 -4.17 -11.75 7.79
N GLU A 89 -3.89 -10.48 8.10
CA GLU A 89 -4.38 -9.81 9.32
C GLU A 89 -5.84 -9.33 9.18
N ASN A 90 -6.28 -9.07 7.94
CA ASN A 90 -7.65 -8.68 7.63
C ASN A 90 -8.22 -9.44 6.43
N THR A 91 -9.49 -9.84 6.51
CA THR A 91 -10.18 -10.52 5.42
C THR A 91 -11.69 -10.37 5.58
N PHE A 92 -12.39 -10.43 4.46
CA PHE A 92 -13.85 -10.51 4.41
C PHE A 92 -14.34 -11.94 4.10
N ASN A 93 -13.55 -12.97 4.47
CA ASN A 93 -14.02 -14.36 4.47
C ASN A 93 -15.40 -14.47 5.15
N GLY A 94 -16.28 -15.28 4.57
CA GLY A 94 -17.70 -15.36 4.93
C GLY A 94 -18.60 -14.32 4.25
N ARG A 95 -18.04 -13.32 3.55
CA ARG A 95 -18.80 -12.36 2.73
C ARG A 95 -18.64 -12.55 1.22
N TYR A 96 -17.81 -13.50 0.81
CA TYR A 96 -17.63 -13.93 -0.57
C TYR A 96 -18.16 -15.36 -0.76
N GLN A 97 -18.29 -15.78 -2.02
CA GLN A 97 -18.68 -17.16 -2.35
C GLN A 97 -17.67 -18.20 -1.86
N THR A 98 -16.42 -17.81 -1.66
CA THR A 98 -15.35 -18.66 -1.12
C THR A 98 -14.47 -17.89 -0.16
N ASN A 99 -13.90 -18.61 0.81
CA ASN A 99 -12.90 -18.05 1.73
C ASN A 99 -11.52 -18.12 1.06
N ILE A 100 -10.79 -17.02 1.13
CA ILE A 100 -9.41 -16.95 0.68
C ILE A 100 -8.48 -17.01 1.89
N GLU A 101 -7.70 -18.08 1.94
CA GLU A 101 -6.70 -18.34 2.99
C GLU A 101 -7.28 -18.26 4.42
N GLU A 102 -6.43 -18.48 5.42
CA GLU A 102 -6.84 -18.45 6.82
C GLU A 102 -6.33 -17.17 7.48
N LYS A 103 -7.21 -16.49 8.23
CA LYS A 103 -6.87 -15.27 8.97
C LYS A 103 -5.78 -15.57 10.01
N GLU A 104 -4.86 -14.63 10.21
CA GLU A 104 -3.70 -14.74 11.11
C GLU A 104 -2.70 -15.85 10.73
N LYS A 105 -2.81 -16.43 9.52
CA LYS A 105 -1.81 -17.35 8.96
C LYS A 105 -0.99 -16.67 7.86
N PRO A 106 0.22 -17.19 7.56
CA PRO A 106 0.99 -16.72 6.41
C PRO A 106 0.18 -16.77 5.12
N SER A 107 0.14 -15.65 4.41
CA SER A 107 -0.65 -15.44 3.20
C SER A 107 0.24 -15.34 1.97
N LYS A 108 -0.10 -16.09 0.91
CA LYS A 108 0.58 -15.98 -0.38
C LYS A 108 0.27 -14.64 -1.04
N TRP A 109 -0.97 -14.15 -0.92
CA TRP A 109 -1.39 -12.88 -1.52
C TRP A 109 -0.72 -11.67 -0.86
N ILE A 110 -0.70 -11.61 0.47
CA ILE A 110 -0.01 -10.52 1.17
C ILE A 110 1.49 -10.59 0.90
N THR A 111 2.08 -11.79 0.97
CA THR A 111 3.52 -11.96 0.71
C THR A 111 3.90 -11.53 -0.71
N MET A 112 3.15 -11.95 -1.73
CA MET A 112 3.41 -11.54 -3.12
C MET A 112 3.34 -10.02 -3.29
N ARG A 113 2.29 -9.37 -2.74
CA ARG A 113 2.13 -7.91 -2.83
C ARG A 113 3.25 -7.17 -2.10
N ALA A 114 3.61 -7.62 -0.90
CA ALA A 114 4.71 -7.08 -0.11
C ALA A 114 6.03 -7.15 -0.88
N LEU A 115 6.37 -8.32 -1.42
CA LEU A 115 7.59 -8.51 -2.20
C LEU A 115 7.62 -7.62 -3.45
N GLN A 116 6.50 -7.48 -4.17
CA GLN A 116 6.42 -6.60 -5.34
C GLN A 116 6.61 -5.12 -4.96
N VAL A 117 6.04 -4.68 -3.84
CA VAL A 117 6.24 -3.33 -3.31
C VAL A 117 7.71 -3.09 -2.98
N LEU A 118 8.31 -3.97 -2.18
CA LEU A 118 9.70 -3.85 -1.76
C LEU A 118 10.66 -3.90 -2.95
N GLN A 119 10.42 -4.82 -3.89
CA GLN A 119 11.18 -4.91 -5.12
C GLN A 119 11.16 -3.58 -5.87
N ARG A 120 9.98 -3.01 -6.14
CA ARG A 120 9.88 -1.73 -6.85
C ARG A 120 10.48 -0.56 -6.08
N TYR A 121 10.31 -0.52 -4.76
CA TYR A 121 10.81 0.55 -3.90
C TYR A 121 12.34 0.58 -3.82
N TYR A 122 12.98 -0.58 -3.79
CA TYR A 122 14.44 -0.71 -3.74
C TYR A 122 15.10 -0.82 -5.11
N SER A 123 14.36 -1.13 -6.17
CA SER A 123 14.88 -1.13 -7.55
C SER A 123 15.27 0.27 -7.98
N THR A 124 16.42 0.40 -8.63
CA THR A 124 16.98 1.65 -9.15
C THR A 124 16.25 2.09 -10.43
N SER A 125 14.97 2.43 -10.36
CA SER A 125 14.23 3.03 -11.48
C SER A 125 14.35 4.56 -11.45
N PRO A 126 14.31 5.25 -12.61
CA PRO A 126 14.39 6.71 -12.65
C PRO A 126 13.28 7.35 -11.82
N ASN A 127 13.68 8.00 -10.71
CA ASN A 127 12.79 8.51 -9.67
C ASN A 127 11.90 9.66 -10.17
N LYS A 128 10.61 9.60 -9.89
CA LYS A 128 9.74 10.79 -9.85
C LYS A 128 9.75 11.35 -8.43
N THR A 129 10.79 12.11 -8.09
CA THR A 129 10.81 12.91 -6.86
C THR A 129 10.30 14.31 -7.20
N LYS A 130 9.14 14.72 -6.65
CA LYS A 130 8.79 16.15 -6.62
C LYS A 130 9.39 16.73 -5.33
N ARG A 131 10.31 17.69 -5.51
CA ARG A 131 10.69 18.66 -4.48
C ARG A 131 9.49 19.51 -4.09
#